data_AF-A0A7D9LJA4-F1
#
_entry.id   AF-A0A7D9LJA4-F1
#
_cell.length_a   1.000
_cell.length_b   1.000
_cell.length_c   1.000
_cell.angle_alpha   90.00
_cell.angle_beta   90.00
_cell.angle_gamma   90.00
#
_symmetry.space_group_name_H-M   'P 1'
#
loop_
_entity.id
_entity.type
_entity.pdbx_description
1 polymer ?
#
loop_
_entity_poly.entity_id
_entity_poly.type
_entity_poly.pdbx_seq_one_letter_code
_entity_poly.pdbx_strand_id
1 'polypeptide(L)'
;MENHKNYMLRMFKGDKLFIPKKISASQFMIGKGLRYPSYQIGYFLWGYFLLLLLFFVICCGLYALITYKIIQDYVVKFIKGGGVVAGVAVLSGLSLPLASFTVFRDYTYSKDIISVNNRNVYMVFSYFWFFVGLPMGFFSAISRILKAMVVGALMLPRIDHSVMPDGFQQIDQGFNAYICYLHVQTAYRNPILRVFCQMLSDQTRKCLSRPLLKP
;
A
#
# COMPACT_ATOMS: atom_id res chain seq x y z
N MET A 1 -3.72 5.10 -14.01
CA MET A 1 -4.97 4.77 -14.74
C MET A 1 -5.30 3.28 -14.72
N GLU A 2 -4.32 2.39 -14.84
CA GLU A 2 -4.56 0.93 -14.85
C GLU A 2 -5.26 0.40 -13.59
N ASN A 3 -4.86 0.89 -12.41
CA ASN A 3 -5.52 0.52 -11.14
C ASN A 3 -7.00 0.90 -11.15
N HIS A 4 -7.35 2.12 -11.56
CA HIS A 4 -8.75 2.57 -11.65
C HIS A 4 -9.58 1.67 -12.57
N LYS A 5 -9.05 1.31 -13.75
CA LYS A 5 -9.70 0.36 -14.67
C LYS A 5 -9.93 -1.00 -14.00
N ASN A 6 -8.94 -1.53 -13.30
CA ASN A 6 -9.05 -2.81 -12.61
C ASN A 6 -10.08 -2.77 -11.48
N TYR A 7 -10.14 -1.69 -10.70
CA TYR A 7 -11.15 -1.50 -9.67
C TYR A 7 -12.57 -1.39 -10.26
N MET A 8 -12.74 -0.63 -11.34
CA MET A 8 -14.02 -0.56 -12.07
C MET A 8 -14.49 -1.95 -12.56
N LEU A 9 -13.60 -2.74 -13.16
CA LEU A 9 -13.93 -4.09 -13.62
C LEU A 9 -14.33 -5.03 -12.48
N ARG A 10 -13.65 -4.97 -11.33
CA ARG A 10 -14.02 -5.74 -10.14
C ARG A 10 -15.39 -5.34 -9.62
N MET A 11 -15.71 -4.05 -9.64
CA MET A 11 -17.04 -3.57 -9.24
C MET A 11 -18.15 -4.04 -10.17
N PHE A 12 -17.94 -4.07 -11.48
CA PHE A 12 -18.91 -4.62 -12.41
C PHE A 12 -19.16 -6.13 -12.21
N LYS A 13 -18.13 -6.86 -11.78
CA LYS A 13 -18.24 -8.28 -11.41
C LYS A 13 -18.92 -8.51 -10.06
N GLY A 14 -19.19 -7.45 -9.29
CA GLY A 14 -19.73 -7.55 -7.93
C GLY A 14 -18.71 -7.96 -6.87
N ASP A 15 -17.42 -8.01 -7.20
CA ASP A 15 -16.35 -8.29 -6.23
C ASP A 15 -16.08 -7.03 -5.39
N LYS A 16 -16.49 -7.09 -4.12
CA LYS A 16 -16.39 -5.99 -3.14
C LYS A 16 -15.33 -6.24 -2.07
N LEU A 17 -14.44 -7.22 -2.26
CA LEU A 17 -13.42 -7.57 -1.26
C LEU A 17 -12.48 -6.40 -0.90
N PHE A 18 -12.28 -5.47 -1.83
CA PHE A 18 -11.41 -4.30 -1.64
C PHE A 18 -12.10 -3.12 -0.94
N ILE A 19 -13.41 -3.20 -0.67
CA ILE A 19 -14.21 -2.10 -0.16
C ILE A 19 -14.39 -2.27 1.36
N PRO A 20 -14.19 -1.22 2.18
CA PRO A 20 -14.42 -1.32 3.61
C PRO A 20 -15.89 -1.68 3.91
N LYS A 21 -16.09 -2.68 4.78
CA LYS A 21 -17.40 -3.32 5.05
C LYS A 21 -18.51 -2.36 5.54
N LYS A 22 -18.16 -1.19 6.08
CA LYS A 22 -19.12 -0.21 6.65
C LYS A 22 -19.34 0.97 5.70
N ILE A 23 -20.07 0.78 4.63
CA ILE A 23 -20.37 1.88 3.68
C ILE A 23 -21.49 2.75 4.25
N SER A 24 -21.35 4.08 4.16
CA SER A 24 -22.40 5.02 4.58
C SER A 24 -23.65 4.90 3.72
N ALA A 25 -24.81 5.34 4.24
CA ALA A 25 -26.07 5.29 3.51
C ALA A 25 -25.99 5.96 2.12
N SER A 26 -26.80 5.46 1.18
CA SER A 26 -26.70 5.77 -0.27
C SER A 26 -26.66 7.26 -0.60
N GLN A 27 -27.45 8.08 0.09
CA GLN A 27 -27.51 9.53 -0.13
C GLN A 27 -26.17 10.22 0.19
N PHE A 28 -25.48 9.79 1.25
CA PHE A 28 -24.18 10.34 1.63
C PHE A 28 -23.06 9.92 0.68
N MET A 29 -23.18 8.77 0.00
CA MET A 29 -22.19 8.33 -0.97
C MET A 29 -22.12 9.29 -2.17
N ILE A 30 -23.26 9.77 -2.66
CA ILE A 30 -23.30 10.71 -3.79
C ILE A 30 -22.57 12.00 -3.43
N GLY A 31 -22.88 12.58 -2.25
CA GLY A 31 -22.23 13.80 -1.77
C GLY A 31 -20.72 13.65 -1.56
N LYS A 32 -20.27 12.51 -1.00
CA LYS A 32 -18.84 12.22 -0.85
C LYS A 32 -18.14 11.97 -2.18
N GLY A 33 -18.79 11.28 -3.10
CA GLY A 33 -18.26 11.02 -4.44
C GLY A 33 -18.09 12.29 -5.27
N LEU A 34 -18.96 13.29 -5.09
CA LEU A 34 -18.85 14.58 -5.79
C LEU A 34 -17.58 15.37 -5.40
N ARG A 35 -17.06 15.15 -4.18
CA ARG A 35 -15.82 15.79 -3.69
C ARG A 35 -14.55 15.17 -4.27
N TYR A 36 -14.64 14.03 -4.95
CA TYR A 36 -13.49 13.31 -5.47
C TYR A 36 -12.60 14.16 -6.39
N PRO A 37 -13.11 14.88 -7.42
CA PRO A 37 -12.26 15.65 -8.33
C PRO A 37 -11.51 16.78 -7.61
N SER A 38 -12.17 17.49 -6.68
CA SER A 38 -11.54 18.53 -5.86
C SER A 38 -10.46 17.97 -4.96
N TYR A 39 -10.71 16.82 -4.33
CA TYR A 39 -9.71 16.14 -3.51
C TYR A 39 -8.54 15.66 -4.36
N GLN A 40 -8.78 15.09 -5.54
CA GLN A 40 -7.72 14.64 -6.45
C GLN A 40 -6.71 15.73 -6.75
N ILE A 41 -7.18 16.94 -7.10
CA ILE A 41 -6.29 18.07 -7.39
C ILE A 41 -5.61 18.57 -6.11
N GLY A 42 -6.36 18.67 -5.00
CA GLY A 42 -5.83 19.14 -3.72
C GLY A 42 -4.71 18.26 -3.16
N TYR A 43 -4.92 16.94 -3.09
CA TYR A 43 -3.91 15.99 -2.62
C TYR A 43 -2.71 15.90 -3.58
N PHE A 44 -2.93 16.07 -4.88
CA PHE A 44 -1.83 16.14 -5.85
C PHE A 44 -0.94 17.35 -5.60
N LEU A 45 -1.51 18.54 -5.42
CA LEU A 45 -0.77 19.77 -5.13
C LEU A 45 -0.03 19.69 -3.79
N TRP A 46 -0.71 19.25 -2.73
CA TRP A 46 -0.10 19.09 -1.42
C TRP A 46 0.99 18.02 -1.41
N GLY A 47 0.76 16.90 -2.08
CA GLY A 47 1.75 15.84 -2.26
C GLY A 47 2.98 16.33 -3.01
N TYR A 48 2.79 17.10 -4.08
CA TYR A 48 3.90 17.71 -4.82
C TYR A 48 4.71 18.68 -3.94
N PHE A 49 4.03 19.56 -3.19
CA PHE A 49 4.70 20.48 -2.26
C PHE A 49 5.50 19.75 -1.17
N LEU A 50 4.92 18.71 -0.56
CA LEU A 50 5.61 17.92 0.47
C LEU A 50 6.81 17.15 -0.09
N LEU A 51 6.69 16.59 -1.30
CA LEU A 51 7.82 15.96 -1.98
C LEU A 51 8.93 16.97 -2.27
N LEU A 52 8.59 18.17 -2.75
CA LEU A 52 9.55 19.24 -2.99
C LEU A 52 10.28 19.64 -1.70
N LEU A 53 9.54 19.82 -0.59
CA LEU A 53 10.11 20.11 0.72
C LEU A 53 11.05 18.99 1.18
N LEU A 54 10.65 17.73 1.01
CA LEU A 54 11.48 16.58 1.37
C LEU A 54 12.78 16.55 0.55
N PHE A 55 12.70 16.74 -0.77
CA PHE A 55 13.89 16.83 -1.62
C PHE A 55 14.77 18.01 -1.25
N PHE A 56 14.19 19.16 -0.93
CA PHE A 56 14.93 20.34 -0.48
C PHE A 56 15.72 20.05 0.80
N VAL A 57 15.09 19.44 1.82
CA VAL A 57 15.76 19.05 3.07
C VAL A 57 16.90 18.05 2.82
N ILE A 58 16.69 17.06 1.95
CA ILE A 58 17.74 16.10 1.57
C ILE A 58 18.91 16.82 0.88
N CYS A 59 18.63 17.68 -0.09
CA CYS A 59 19.65 18.45 -0.81
C CYS A 59 20.43 19.37 0.13
N CYS A 60 19.75 20.09 1.03
CA CYS A 60 20.41 20.91 2.06
C CYS A 60 21.28 20.06 2.99
N GLY A 61 20.82 18.88 3.39
CA GLY A 61 21.60 17.95 4.21
C GLY A 61 22.86 17.46 3.49
N LEU A 62 22.75 17.07 2.22
CA LEU A 62 23.88 16.65 1.40
C LEU A 62 24.87 17.80 1.17
N TYR A 63 24.36 19.00 0.87
CA TYR A 63 25.18 20.19 0.72
C TYR A 63 25.96 20.50 2.01
N ALA A 64 25.29 20.50 3.16
CA ALA A 64 25.93 20.71 4.45
C ALA A 64 27.02 19.67 4.74
N LEU A 65 26.76 18.39 4.41
CA LEU A 65 27.74 17.32 4.57
C LEU A 65 28.98 17.50 3.68
N ILE A 66 28.84 18.09 2.49
CA ILE A 66 29.96 18.35 1.57
C ILE A 66 30.75 19.60 1.98
N THR A 67 30.08 20.66 2.43
CA THR A 67 30.73 21.95 2.71
C THR A 67 31.36 22.03 4.10
N TYR A 68 30.72 21.49 5.13
CA TYR A 68 31.20 21.65 6.52
C TYR A 68 32.11 20.50 6.95
N LYS A 69 33.42 20.77 7.02
CA LYS A 69 34.43 19.79 7.49
C LYS A 69 34.15 19.23 8.89
N ILE A 70 33.57 20.03 9.79
CA ILE A 70 33.18 19.57 11.13
C ILE A 70 32.18 18.41 11.04
N ILE A 71 31.18 18.51 10.17
CA ILE A 71 30.18 17.45 9.97
C ILE A 71 30.84 16.21 9.37
N GLN A 72 31.77 16.40 8.42
CA GLN A 72 32.52 15.29 7.82
C GLN A 72 33.33 14.52 8.87
N ASP A 73 34.04 15.23 9.75
CA ASP A 73 34.85 14.60 10.79
C ASP A 73 33.98 13.81 11.79
N TYR A 74 32.81 14.34 12.17
CA TYR A 74 31.84 13.61 12.99
C TYR A 74 31.31 12.35 12.28
N VAL A 75 30.97 12.45 10.99
CA VAL A 75 30.47 11.31 10.21
C VAL A 75 31.55 10.25 10.05
N VAL A 76 32.79 10.63 9.73
CA VAL A 76 33.92 9.70 9.61
C VAL A 76 34.23 9.05 10.95
N LYS A 77 34.19 9.80 12.06
CA LYS A 77 34.36 9.25 13.41
C LYS A 77 33.24 8.27 13.77
N PHE A 78 32.01 8.58 13.41
CA PHE A 78 30.86 7.70 13.62
C PHE A 78 30.94 6.43 12.78
N ILE A 79 31.40 6.50 11.52
CA ILE A 79 31.61 5.33 10.66
C ILE A 79 32.75 4.45 11.21
N LYS A 80 33.88 5.07 11.59
CA LYS A 80 35.03 4.34 12.15
C LYS A 80 34.71 3.68 13.49
N GLY A 81 33.99 4.38 14.39
CA GLY A 81 33.58 3.84 15.69
C GLY A 81 32.40 2.87 15.63
N GLY A 82 31.46 3.12 14.72
CA GLY A 82 30.26 2.31 14.52
C GLY A 82 30.48 1.06 13.68
N GLY A 83 31.58 0.97 12.93
CA GLY A 83 31.88 -0.17 12.06
C GLY A 83 31.91 -1.51 12.80
N VAL A 84 32.42 -1.55 14.03
CA VAL A 84 32.46 -2.78 14.85
C VAL A 84 31.03 -3.19 15.24
N VAL A 85 30.21 -2.25 15.71
CA VAL A 85 28.82 -2.52 16.11
C VAL A 85 27.97 -2.92 14.90
N ALA A 86 28.14 -2.24 13.77
CA ALA A 86 27.47 -2.58 12.52
C ALA A 86 27.91 -3.96 12.00
N GLY A 87 29.19 -4.30 12.10
CA GLY A 87 29.71 -5.62 11.73
C GLY A 87 29.08 -6.74 12.56
N VAL A 88 29.02 -6.58 13.89
CA VAL A 88 28.35 -7.54 14.79
C VAL A 88 26.85 -7.64 14.49
N ALA A 89 26.19 -6.50 14.19
CA ALA A 89 24.78 -6.48 13.80
C ALA A 89 24.53 -7.23 12.48
N VAL A 90 25.39 -7.07 11.49
CA VAL A 90 25.27 -7.78 10.20
C VAL A 90 25.53 -9.28 10.37
N LEU A 91 26.58 -9.66 11.11
CA LEU A 91 26.90 -11.06 11.36
C LEU A 91 25.80 -11.78 12.14
N SER A 92 25.25 -11.14 13.18
CA SER A 92 24.10 -11.68 13.89
C SER A 92 22.90 -11.79 12.96
N GLY A 93 22.54 -10.75 12.21
CA GLY A 93 21.44 -10.80 11.23
C GLY A 93 21.55 -11.92 10.20
N LEU A 94 22.77 -12.24 9.73
CA LEU A 94 23.04 -13.35 8.80
C LEU A 94 23.03 -14.73 9.47
N SER A 95 23.37 -14.82 10.75
CA SER A 95 23.42 -16.10 11.47
C SER A 95 22.04 -16.78 11.59
N LEU A 96 20.96 -15.99 11.68
CA LEU A 96 19.60 -16.52 11.84
C LEU A 96 19.08 -17.28 10.60
N PRO A 97 19.12 -16.72 9.37
CA PRO A 97 18.75 -17.47 8.17
C PRO A 97 19.71 -18.64 7.95
N LEU A 98 21.01 -18.48 8.19
CA LEU A 98 21.97 -19.59 8.07
C LEU A 98 21.61 -20.75 9.00
N ALA A 99 21.35 -20.50 10.28
CA ALA A 99 20.90 -21.52 11.23
C ALA A 99 19.56 -22.16 10.83
N SER A 100 18.64 -21.36 10.27
CA SER A 100 17.38 -21.87 9.74
C SER A 100 17.56 -22.80 8.54
N PHE A 101 18.53 -22.53 7.67
CA PHE A 101 18.81 -23.35 6.48
C PHE A 101 19.60 -24.62 6.80
N THR A 102 20.51 -24.58 7.77
CA THR A 102 21.46 -25.68 8.06
C THR A 102 21.07 -26.53 9.25
N VAL A 103 20.69 -25.93 10.39
CA VAL A 103 20.49 -26.64 11.67
C VAL A 103 19.03 -27.02 11.89
N PHE A 104 18.09 -26.11 11.65
CA PHE A 104 16.67 -26.33 11.95
C PHE A 104 15.89 -26.98 10.82
N ARG A 105 16.44 -26.99 9.60
CA ARG A 105 15.77 -27.56 8.44
C ARG A 105 15.74 -29.08 8.54
N ASP A 106 14.54 -29.64 8.51
CA ASP A 106 14.37 -31.06 8.23
C ASP A 106 14.53 -31.30 6.73
N TYR A 107 15.45 -32.19 6.36
CA TYR A 107 15.75 -32.50 4.96
C TYR A 107 14.81 -33.59 4.40
N THR A 108 14.03 -34.24 5.26
CA THR A 108 13.17 -35.37 4.91
C THR A 108 11.82 -34.92 4.31
N TYR A 109 11.35 -33.70 4.61
CA TYR A 109 10.08 -33.16 4.12
C TYR A 109 10.26 -32.12 3.01
N SER A 110 9.21 -31.92 2.21
CA SER A 110 9.17 -30.85 1.20
C SER A 110 9.22 -29.47 1.89
N LYS A 111 9.81 -28.48 1.19
CA LYS A 111 10.03 -27.12 1.70
C LYS A 111 8.75 -26.37 2.09
N ASP A 112 7.59 -26.84 1.61
CA ASP A 112 6.30 -26.20 1.86
C ASP A 112 5.69 -26.57 3.21
N ILE A 113 6.25 -27.57 3.91
CA ILE A 113 5.79 -28.03 5.22
C ILE A 113 6.76 -27.54 6.29
N ILE A 114 6.25 -26.80 7.27
CA ILE A 114 7.05 -26.32 8.41
C ILE A 114 7.35 -27.49 9.33
N SER A 115 8.57 -28.01 9.25
CA SER A 115 9.10 -29.07 10.12
C SER A 115 10.46 -28.64 10.65
N VAL A 116 10.67 -28.82 11.96
CA VAL A 116 11.90 -28.44 12.64
C VAL A 116 12.63 -29.70 13.06
N ASN A 117 13.86 -29.86 12.59
CA ASN A 117 14.73 -30.93 13.05
C ASN A 117 15.22 -30.61 14.48
N ASN A 118 15.07 -31.57 15.41
CA ASN A 118 15.47 -31.47 16.82
C ASN A 118 14.93 -30.23 17.56
N ARG A 119 13.68 -30.35 18.05
CA ARG A 119 12.96 -29.29 18.78
C ARG A 119 13.71 -28.72 19.99
N ASN A 120 14.55 -29.51 20.66
CA ASN A 120 15.29 -29.06 21.85
C ASN A 120 16.36 -28.02 21.50
N VAL A 121 17.10 -28.23 20.41
CA VAL A 121 18.12 -27.27 19.94
C VAL A 121 17.45 -25.97 19.52
N TYR A 122 16.29 -26.05 18.88
CA TYR A 122 15.50 -24.87 18.52
C TYR A 122 15.07 -24.06 19.76
N MET A 123 14.63 -24.72 20.83
CA MET A 123 14.24 -24.03 22.07
C MET A 123 15.44 -23.34 22.74
N VAL A 124 16.58 -24.02 22.85
CA VAL A 124 17.81 -23.44 23.44
C VAL A 124 18.29 -22.25 22.61
N PHE A 125 18.34 -22.40 21.28
CA PHE A 125 18.76 -21.32 20.39
C PHE A 125 17.81 -20.12 20.41
N SER A 126 16.49 -20.36 20.45
CA SER A 126 15.49 -19.28 20.55
C SER A 126 15.64 -18.48 21.84
N TYR A 127 16.00 -19.15 22.95
CA TYR A 127 16.28 -18.49 24.22
C TYR A 127 17.50 -17.56 24.14
N PHE A 128 18.62 -18.01 23.53
CA PHE A 128 19.77 -17.12 23.31
C PHE A 128 19.46 -15.98 22.34
N TRP A 129 18.71 -16.27 21.28
CA TRP A 129 18.34 -15.28 20.26
C TRP A 129 17.45 -14.17 20.82
N PHE A 130 16.63 -14.45 21.83
CA PHE A 130 15.81 -13.44 22.49
C PHE A 130 16.62 -12.21 22.94
N PHE A 131 17.78 -12.43 23.58
CA PHE A 131 18.61 -11.33 24.09
C PHE A 131 19.27 -10.50 22.97
N VAL A 132 19.72 -11.15 21.89
CA VAL A 132 20.29 -10.46 20.71
C VAL A 132 19.19 -9.76 19.90
N GLY A 133 18.00 -10.35 19.87
CA GLY A 133 16.84 -9.85 19.15
C GLY A 133 16.23 -8.59 19.76
N LEU A 134 16.32 -8.38 21.08
CA LEU A 134 15.77 -7.20 21.76
C LEU A 134 16.28 -5.86 21.17
N PRO A 135 17.59 -5.57 21.12
CA PRO A 135 18.09 -4.33 20.54
C PRO A 135 17.80 -4.24 19.04
N MET A 136 17.90 -5.35 18.31
CA MET A 136 17.54 -5.40 16.88
C MET A 136 16.06 -5.06 16.63
N GLY A 137 15.18 -5.49 17.52
CA GLY A 137 13.75 -5.17 17.49
C GLY A 137 13.50 -3.67 17.64
N PHE A 138 14.25 -2.99 18.52
CA PHE A 138 14.17 -1.54 18.69
C PHE A 138 14.57 -0.79 17.40
N PHE A 139 15.71 -1.17 16.80
CA PHE A 139 16.12 -0.60 15.50
C PHE A 139 15.12 -0.91 14.38
N SER A 140 14.54 -2.11 14.36
CA SER A 140 13.50 -2.50 13.42
C SER A 140 12.25 -1.61 13.57
N ALA A 141 11.82 -1.29 14.78
CA ALA A 141 10.69 -0.40 15.04
C ALA A 141 10.93 1.03 14.51
N ILE A 142 12.14 1.58 14.71
CA ILE A 142 12.51 2.87 14.13
C ILE A 142 12.48 2.80 12.59
N SER A 143 13.06 1.73 12.03
CA SER A 143 13.07 1.51 10.58
C SER A 143 11.65 1.39 10.00
N ARG A 144 10.71 0.82 10.77
CA ARG A 144 9.30 0.69 10.39
C ARG A 144 8.64 2.06 10.27
N ILE A 145 8.87 2.95 11.22
CA ILE A 145 8.33 4.32 11.19
C ILE A 145 8.91 5.07 9.99
N LEU A 146 10.22 4.98 9.77
CA LEU A 146 10.88 5.67 8.65
C LEU A 146 10.35 5.18 7.29
N LYS A 147 10.25 3.86 7.09
CA LYS A 147 9.68 3.28 5.85
C LYS A 147 8.22 3.71 5.66
N ALA A 148 7.43 3.74 6.74
CA ALA A 148 6.04 4.20 6.68
C ALA A 148 5.94 5.68 6.29
N MET A 149 6.82 6.53 6.80
CA MET A 149 6.89 7.95 6.41
C MET A 149 7.23 8.11 4.93
N VAL A 150 8.25 7.39 4.43
CA VAL A 150 8.66 7.46 3.02
C VAL A 150 7.56 6.96 2.09
N VAL A 151 7.00 5.78 2.37
CA VAL A 151 5.91 5.20 1.57
C VAL A 151 4.66 6.10 1.65
N GLY A 152 4.33 6.62 2.84
CA GLY A 152 3.21 7.54 3.02
C GLY A 152 3.37 8.83 2.22
N ALA A 153 4.56 9.44 2.23
CA ALA A 153 4.84 10.63 1.44
C ALA A 153 4.75 10.38 -0.08
N LEU A 154 5.25 9.24 -0.55
CA LEU A 154 5.17 8.85 -1.97
C LEU A 154 3.76 8.49 -2.42
N MET A 155 2.93 7.93 -1.54
CA MET A 155 1.55 7.55 -1.84
C MET A 155 0.56 8.71 -1.66
N LEU A 156 0.90 9.76 -0.91
CA LEU A 156 0.01 10.90 -0.65
C LEU A 156 -0.60 11.56 -1.91
N PRO A 157 0.14 11.77 -3.03
CA PRO A 157 -0.44 12.35 -4.24
C PRO A 157 -1.47 11.42 -4.92
N ARG A 158 -1.50 10.14 -4.55
CA ARG A 158 -2.27 9.10 -5.21
C ARG A 158 -3.43 8.61 -4.34
N ILE A 159 -4.63 9.11 -4.66
CA ILE A 159 -5.87 8.78 -3.93
C ILE A 159 -6.37 7.34 -4.20
N ASP A 160 -5.83 6.66 -5.23
CA ASP A 160 -6.21 5.27 -5.55
C ASP A 160 -6.00 4.29 -4.38
N HIS A 161 -5.09 4.60 -3.46
CA HIS A 161 -4.72 3.76 -2.32
C HIS A 161 -4.88 4.53 -1.02
N SER A 162 -5.31 3.84 0.03
CA SER A 162 -5.30 4.43 1.37
C SER A 162 -3.91 4.31 1.98
N VAL A 163 -3.45 5.39 2.62
CA VAL A 163 -2.23 5.37 3.44
C VAL A 163 -2.47 4.67 4.78
N MET A 164 -3.73 4.56 5.20
CA MET A 164 -4.12 3.96 6.47
C MET A 164 -4.11 2.43 6.40
N PRO A 165 -3.82 1.74 7.53
CA PRO A 165 -3.86 0.29 7.59
C PRO A 165 -5.27 -0.25 7.35
N ASP A 166 -5.34 -1.52 6.94
CA ASP A 166 -6.60 -2.22 6.74
C ASP A 166 -7.46 -2.19 8.00
N GLY A 167 -8.74 -1.84 7.84
CA GLY A 167 -9.68 -1.59 8.93
C GLY A 167 -9.84 -0.12 9.31
N PHE A 168 -8.82 0.72 9.10
CA PHE A 168 -8.86 2.17 9.40
C PHE A 168 -9.01 3.06 8.15
N GLN A 169 -9.16 2.46 6.97
CA GLN A 169 -9.33 3.15 5.69
C GLN A 169 -10.51 4.14 5.65
N GLN A 170 -11.47 4.04 6.57
CA GLN A 170 -12.62 4.95 6.61
C GLN A 170 -12.28 6.36 7.09
N ILE A 171 -11.21 6.48 7.87
CA ILE A 171 -10.71 7.75 8.41
C ILE A 171 -10.10 8.59 7.29
N ASP A 172 -9.54 7.94 6.27
CA ASP A 172 -9.00 8.57 5.09
C ASP A 172 -10.14 9.13 4.21
N GLN A 173 -10.34 10.44 4.29
CA GLN A 173 -11.39 11.14 3.55
C GLN A 173 -11.14 11.11 2.03
N GLY A 174 -9.87 11.12 1.61
CA GLY A 174 -9.49 11.07 0.20
C GLY A 174 -9.91 9.73 -0.41
N PHE A 175 -9.46 8.63 0.21
CA PHE A 175 -9.80 7.29 -0.22
C PHE A 175 -11.32 7.02 -0.15
N ASN A 176 -11.99 7.49 0.91
CA ASN A 176 -13.44 7.34 1.06
C ASN A 176 -14.21 8.07 -0.07
N ALA A 177 -13.78 9.27 -0.46
CA ALA A 177 -14.35 10.00 -1.58
C ALA A 177 -14.18 9.24 -2.90
N TYR A 178 -13.00 8.62 -3.12
CA TYR A 178 -12.74 7.79 -4.30
C TYR A 178 -13.62 6.54 -4.36
N ILE A 179 -13.76 5.79 -3.26
CA ILE A 179 -14.64 4.62 -3.20
C ILE A 179 -16.10 5.01 -3.46
N CYS A 180 -16.57 6.11 -2.85
CA CYS A 180 -17.92 6.63 -3.09
C CYS A 180 -18.12 7.03 -4.56
N TYR A 181 -17.14 7.69 -5.17
CA TYR A 181 -17.16 8.03 -6.60
C TYR A 181 -17.22 6.78 -7.48
N LEU A 182 -16.48 5.73 -7.14
CA LEU A 182 -16.46 4.46 -7.85
C LEU A 182 -17.83 3.74 -7.77
N HIS A 183 -18.49 3.78 -6.62
CA HIS A 183 -19.86 3.26 -6.45
C HIS A 183 -20.88 4.00 -7.32
N VAL A 184 -20.84 5.33 -7.31
CA VAL A 184 -21.72 6.17 -8.13
C VAL A 184 -21.49 5.87 -9.61
N GLN A 185 -20.24 5.84 -10.06
CA GLN A 185 -19.92 5.51 -11.45
C GLN A 185 -20.39 4.11 -11.85
N THR A 186 -20.18 3.11 -11.00
CA THR A 186 -20.63 1.74 -11.29
C THR A 186 -22.15 1.65 -11.43
N ALA A 187 -22.89 2.39 -10.60
CA ALA A 187 -24.35 2.41 -10.65
C ALA A 187 -24.89 3.07 -11.94
N TYR A 188 -24.32 4.21 -12.34
CA TYR A 188 -24.81 4.96 -13.51
C TYR A 188 -24.22 4.49 -14.85
N ARG A 189 -23.01 3.94 -14.86
CA ARG A 189 -22.27 3.54 -16.09
C ARG A 189 -22.04 2.04 -16.17
N ASN A 190 -23.01 1.23 -15.76
CA ASN A 190 -22.94 -0.21 -15.94
C ASN A 190 -23.05 -0.56 -17.45
N PRO A 191 -22.01 -1.14 -18.08
CA PRO A 191 -22.01 -1.42 -19.52
C PRO A 191 -23.06 -2.47 -19.90
N ILE A 192 -23.31 -3.46 -19.05
CA ILE A 192 -24.29 -4.53 -19.31
C ILE A 192 -25.69 -3.93 -19.38
N LEU A 193 -26.04 -3.10 -18.40
CA LEU A 193 -27.34 -2.41 -18.36
C LEU A 193 -27.50 -1.47 -19.56
N ARG A 194 -26.46 -0.72 -19.92
CA ARG A 194 -26.49 0.21 -21.06
C ARG A 194 -26.75 -0.51 -22.38
N VAL A 195 -26.04 -1.63 -22.63
CA VAL A 195 -26.24 -2.44 -23.84
C VAL A 195 -27.62 -3.07 -23.86
N PHE A 196 -28.11 -3.56 -22.72
CA PHE A 196 -29.47 -4.10 -22.61
C PHE A 196 -30.55 -3.07 -22.97
N CYS A 197 -30.48 -1.86 -22.41
CA CYS A 197 -31.41 -0.78 -22.75
C CYS A 197 -31.32 -0.37 -24.23
N GLN A 198 -30.12 -0.37 -24.80
CA GLN A 198 -29.91 -0.07 -26.22
C GLN A 198 -30.56 -1.14 -27.12
N MET A 199 -30.37 -2.42 -26.80
CA MET A 199 -31.02 -3.52 -27.52
C MET A 199 -32.56 -3.41 -27.47
N LEU A 200 -33.13 -3.10 -26.30
CA LEU A 200 -34.58 -2.90 -26.15
C LEU A 200 -35.10 -1.71 -26.97
N SER A 201 -34.37 -0.59 -26.96
CA SER A 201 -34.72 0.60 -27.73
C SER A 201 -34.64 0.36 -29.24
N ASP A 202 -33.63 -0.38 -29.69
CA ASP A 202 -33.47 -0.74 -31.10
C ASP A 202 -34.55 -1.71 -31.57
N GLN A 203 -34.97 -2.67 -30.73
CA GLN A 203 -36.10 -3.55 -31.04
C GLN A 203 -37.42 -2.78 -31.09
N THR A 204 -37.67 -1.90 -30.13
CA THR A 204 -38.89 -1.08 -30.09
C THR A 204 -39.00 -0.20 -31.33
N ARG A 205 -37.90 0.47 -31.74
CA ARG A 205 -37.86 1.25 -32.98
C ARG A 205 -38.14 0.39 -34.21
N LYS A 206 -37.53 -0.80 -34.32
CA LYS A 206 -37.79 -1.72 -35.44
C LYS A 206 -39.25 -2.18 -35.49
N CYS A 207 -39.87 -2.45 -34.35
CA CYS A 207 -41.30 -2.80 -34.29
C CYS A 207 -42.20 -1.63 -34.73
N LEU A 208 -41.90 -0.40 -34.30
CA LEU A 208 -42.66 0.80 -34.70
C LEU A 208 -42.50 1.16 -36.18
N SER A 209 -41.36 0.82 -36.78
CA SER A 209 -41.03 1.11 -38.19
C SER A 209 -41.66 0.12 -39.17
N ARG A 210 -42.24 -0.99 -38.70
CA ARG A 210 -42.99 -1.90 -39.57
C ARG A 210 -44.31 -1.22 -39.94
N PRO A 211 -44.61 -0.97 -41.24
CA PRO A 211 -45.90 -0.44 -41.62
C PRO A 211 -46.97 -1.41 -41.12
N LEU A 212 -48.01 -0.87 -40.49
CA LEU A 212 -49.24 -1.61 -40.21
C LEU A 212 -49.74 -2.15 -41.55
N LEU A 213 -49.46 -3.42 -41.83
CA LEU A 213 -50.19 -4.19 -42.83
C LEU A 213 -51.64 -4.15 -42.36
N LYS A 214 -52.40 -3.21 -42.93
CA LYS A 214 -53.85 -3.19 -42.83
C LYS A 214 -54.35 -4.53 -43.40
N PRO A 215 -55.29 -5.20 -42.71
CA PRO A 215 -55.91 -6.42 -43.20
C PRO A 215 -56.64 -6.17 -44.52
#